data_AF-A0A534M6P4-F1
#
_entry.id   AF-A0A534M6P4-F1
#
_cell.length_a   1.000
_cell.length_b   1.000
_cell.length_c   1.000
_cell.angle_alpha   90.00
_cell.angle_beta   90.00
_cell.angle_gamma   90.00
#
_symmetry.space_group_name_H-M   'P 1'
#
loop_
_entity.id
_entity.type
_entity.pdbx_description
1 polymer ?
#
loop_
_entity_poly.entity_id
_entity_poly.type
_entity_poly.pdbx_seq_one_letter_code
_entity_poly.pdbx_strand_id
1 'polypeptide(L)'
;MASRRRDVALILLASVLWGTSFPGSKLTVDTVDPLFLTFARMALGASLGLLVLAAMGRLDRRIFREPIVWILGAVNAIGFDLQNEGILLTTASKTALLVNVNIVFIAILMVLFFGETVSREKVAGIL
;
A
#
# COMPACT_ATOMS: atom_id res chain seq x y z
N MET A 1 6.29 16.08 -23.85
CA MET A 1 6.56 14.65 -24.19
C MET A 1 7.58 13.99 -23.28
N ALA A 2 8.67 14.66 -22.87
CA ALA A 2 9.66 14.11 -21.93
C ALA A 2 9.12 13.79 -20.51
N SER A 3 8.16 14.57 -20.00
CA SER A 3 7.51 14.29 -18.70
C SER A 3 6.78 12.94 -18.73
N ARG A 4 5.94 12.70 -19.74
CA ARG A 4 5.14 11.47 -19.86
C ARG A 4 5.98 10.20 -19.89
N ARG A 5 7.15 10.22 -20.53
CA ARG A 5 8.09 9.07 -20.53
C ARG A 5 8.73 8.84 -19.16
N ARG A 6 9.09 9.92 -18.46
CA ARG A 6 9.61 9.87 -17.09
C ARG A 6 8.54 9.37 -16.11
N ASP A 7 7.30 9.83 -16.25
CA ASP A 7 6.17 9.41 -15.42
C ASP A 7 5.89 7.91 -15.61
N VAL A 8 5.86 7.43 -16.86
CA VAL A 8 5.70 5.99 -17.18
C VAL A 8 6.86 5.17 -16.60
N ALA A 9 8.11 5.62 -16.74
CA ALA A 9 9.26 4.92 -16.19
C ALA A 9 9.20 4.84 -14.65
N LEU A 10 8.79 5.92 -13.99
CA LEU A 10 8.62 5.96 -12.52
C LEU A 10 7.52 5.01 -12.06
N ILE A 11 6.39 4.95 -12.78
CA ILE A 11 5.28 4.03 -12.48
C ILE A 11 5.76 2.58 -12.65
N LEU A 12 6.43 2.25 -13.75
CA LEU A 12 6.95 0.90 -13.97
C LEU A 12 7.93 0.48 -12.87
N LEU A 13 8.82 1.39 -12.47
CA LEU A 13 9.78 1.13 -11.41
C LEU A 13 9.07 0.90 -10.06
N ALA A 14 8.07 1.73 -9.74
CA ALA A 14 7.24 1.56 -8.56
C ALA A 14 6.47 0.22 -8.59
N SER A 15 5.90 -0.16 -9.73
CA SER A 15 5.19 -1.44 -9.90
C SER A 15 6.12 -2.64 -9.71
N VAL A 16 7.35 -2.59 -10.22
CA VAL A 16 8.35 -3.65 -10.02
C VAL A 16 8.76 -3.73 -8.55
N LEU A 17 9.09 -2.59 -7.92
CA LEU A 17 9.46 -2.56 -6.49
C LEU A 17 8.31 -3.06 -5.59
N TRP A 18 7.08 -2.70 -5.92
CA TRP A 18 5.90 -3.12 -5.16
C TRP A 18 5.59 -4.61 -5.39
N GLY A 19 5.62 -5.08 -6.64
CA GLY A 19 5.39 -6.49 -6.97
C GLY A 19 6.45 -7.44 -6.39
N THR A 20 7.73 -7.02 -6.40
CA THR A 20 8.84 -7.79 -5.81
C THR A 20 8.82 -7.82 -4.28
N SER A 21 8.08 -6.91 -3.64
CA SER A 21 7.91 -6.92 -2.19
C SER A 21 7.17 -8.17 -1.70
N PHE A 22 6.25 -8.77 -2.47
CA PHE A 22 5.52 -9.97 -2.04
C PHE A 22 6.40 -11.23 -1.97
N PRO A 23 7.19 -11.58 -3.02
CA PRO A 23 8.20 -12.64 -2.91
C PRO A 23 9.25 -12.34 -1.85
N GLY A 24 9.69 -11.08 -1.73
CA GLY A 24 10.64 -10.64 -0.71
C GLY A 24 10.12 -10.89 0.71
N SER A 25 8.90 -10.44 0.99
CA SER A 25 8.21 -10.69 2.27
C SER A 25 8.07 -12.19 2.55
N LYS A 26 7.77 -13.01 1.54
CA LYS A 26 7.66 -14.47 1.70
C LYS A 26 9.00 -15.12 2.08
N LEU A 27 10.12 -14.66 1.55
CA LEU A 27 11.44 -15.17 1.93
C LEU A 27 11.79 -14.84 3.38
N THR A 28 11.29 -13.72 3.90
CA THR A 28 11.59 -13.25 5.26
C THR A 28 10.61 -13.74 6.31
N VAL A 29 9.34 -13.96 5.97
CA VAL A 29 8.29 -14.33 6.94
C VAL A 29 8.48 -15.74 7.53
N ASP A 30 9.20 -16.62 6.83
CA ASP A 30 9.59 -17.94 7.37
C ASP A 30 10.72 -17.85 8.41
N THR A 31 11.45 -16.71 8.44
CA THR A 31 12.63 -16.51 9.32
C THR A 31 12.39 -15.51 10.44
N VAL A 32 11.40 -14.63 10.30
CA VAL A 32 11.14 -13.49 11.18
C VAL A 32 9.64 -13.39 11.42
N ASP A 33 9.27 -13.14 12.66
CA ASP A 33 7.88 -12.96 13.07
C ASP A 33 7.16 -11.92 12.17
N PRO A 34 5.97 -12.24 11.60
CA PRO A 34 5.22 -11.34 10.73
C PRO A 34 4.97 -9.97 11.35
N LEU A 35 4.71 -9.92 12.66
CA LEU A 35 4.44 -8.69 13.39
C LEU A 35 5.69 -7.81 13.46
N PHE A 36 6.87 -8.42 13.67
CA PHE A 36 8.13 -7.70 13.63
C PHE A 36 8.43 -7.14 12.24
N LEU A 37 8.12 -7.89 11.20
CA LEU A 37 8.31 -7.45 9.82
C LEU A 37 7.37 -6.27 9.46
N THR A 38 6.11 -6.34 9.87
CA THR A 38 5.16 -5.23 9.79
C THR A 38 5.68 -4.02 10.56
N PHE A 39 6.11 -4.20 11.80
CA PHE A 39 6.64 -3.13 12.63
C PHE A 39 7.86 -2.46 11.99
N ALA A 40 8.85 -3.23 11.55
CA ALA A 40 10.06 -2.72 10.91
C ALA A 40 9.72 -1.94 9.63
N ARG A 41 8.80 -2.47 8.79
CA ARG A 41 8.34 -1.80 7.58
C ARG A 41 7.67 -0.46 7.87
N MET A 42 6.79 -0.41 8.87
CA MET A 42 6.09 0.81 9.27
C MET A 42 7.03 1.82 9.93
N ALA A 43 7.99 1.37 10.74
CA ALA A 43 9.01 2.22 11.34
C ALA A 43 9.95 2.84 10.28
N LEU A 44 10.39 2.04 9.30
CA LEU A 44 11.18 2.53 8.17
C LEU A 44 10.37 3.52 7.31
N GLY A 45 9.12 3.20 7.01
CA GLY A 45 8.23 4.10 6.26
C GLY A 45 8.00 5.43 6.98
N ALA A 46 7.72 5.38 8.29
CA ALA A 46 7.51 6.57 9.10
C ALA A 46 8.76 7.43 9.21
N SER A 47 9.93 6.83 9.46
CA SER A 47 11.21 7.55 9.58
C SER A 47 11.64 8.19 8.26
N LEU A 48 11.55 7.45 7.14
CA LEU A 48 11.82 8.00 5.81
C LEU A 48 10.83 9.10 5.44
N GLY A 49 9.53 8.89 5.69
CA GLY A 49 8.49 9.89 5.45
C GLY A 49 8.74 11.17 6.25
N LEU A 50 9.09 11.04 7.52
CA LEU A 50 9.41 12.18 8.38
C LEU A 50 10.67 12.92 7.91
N LEU A 51 11.72 12.18 7.51
CA LEU A 51 12.96 12.74 6.99
C LEU A 51 12.73 13.52 5.68
N VAL A 52 11.95 12.98 4.76
CA VAL A 52 11.59 13.65 3.50
C VAL A 52 10.76 14.90 3.78
N LEU A 53 9.74 14.81 4.64
CA LEU A 53 8.91 15.97 5.01
C LEU A 53 9.73 17.07 5.71
N ALA A 54 10.66 16.68 6.57
CA ALA A 54 11.59 17.60 7.22
C ALA A 54 12.54 18.26 6.22
N ALA A 55 13.14 17.48 5.30
CA ALA A 55 14.03 17.97 4.27
C ALA A 55 13.33 18.94 3.30
N MET A 56 12.04 18.72 3.03
CA MET A 56 11.22 19.62 2.21
C MET A 56 10.69 20.84 2.99
N GLY A 57 10.93 20.93 4.31
CA GLY A 57 10.40 22.00 5.16
C GLY A 57 8.87 21.98 5.31
N ARG A 58 8.21 20.85 4.98
CA ARG A 58 6.74 20.70 5.00
C ARG A 58 6.25 19.89 6.21
N LEU A 59 7.10 19.74 7.22
CA LEU A 59 6.76 19.01 8.44
C LEU A 59 5.80 19.85 9.30
N ASP A 60 4.49 19.63 9.13
CA ASP A 60 3.48 20.20 10.01
C ASP A 60 3.16 19.23 11.15
N ARG A 61 3.50 19.65 12.38
CA ARG A 61 3.21 18.85 13.60
C ARG A 61 1.72 18.78 13.91
N ARG A 62 0.88 19.64 13.33
CA ARG A 62 -0.58 19.61 13.51
C ARG A 62 -1.19 18.30 13.02
N ILE A 63 -0.56 17.65 12.04
CA ILE A 63 -0.99 16.36 11.50
C ILE A 63 -1.05 15.28 12.60
N PHE A 64 -0.14 15.31 13.59
CA PHE A 64 -0.15 14.35 14.70
C PHE A 64 -1.27 14.60 15.72
N ARG A 65 -1.94 15.76 15.68
CA ARG A 65 -3.08 16.06 16.56
C ARG A 65 -4.40 15.59 15.96
N GLU A 66 -4.41 15.25 14.67
CA GLU A 66 -5.60 14.79 13.99
C GLU A 66 -5.84 13.29 14.28
N PRO A 67 -6.94 12.92 14.97
CA PRO A 67 -7.21 11.54 15.34
C PRO A 67 -7.36 10.63 14.11
N ILE A 68 -7.80 11.19 12.98
CA ILE A 68 -7.95 10.43 11.73
C ILE A 68 -6.60 9.89 11.20
N VAL A 69 -5.50 10.59 11.45
CA VAL A 69 -4.15 10.15 11.04
C VAL A 69 -3.75 8.88 11.79
N TRP A 70 -4.04 8.83 13.09
CA TRP A 70 -3.79 7.67 13.92
C TRP A 70 -4.71 6.49 13.56
N ILE A 71 -5.98 6.76 13.28
CA ILE A 71 -6.93 5.72 12.85
C ILE A 71 -6.48 5.12 11.51
N LEU A 72 -6.17 5.94 10.51
CA LEU A 72 -5.70 5.47 9.20
C LEU A 72 -4.37 4.72 9.31
N GLY A 73 -3.45 5.18 10.17
CA GLY A 73 -2.20 4.51 10.46
C GLY A 73 -2.41 3.13 11.09
N ALA A 74 -3.29 3.03 12.10
CA ALA A 74 -3.62 1.77 12.75
C ALA A 74 -4.31 0.78 11.80
N VAL A 75 -5.29 1.24 11.01
CA VAL A 75 -5.96 0.42 10.00
C VAL A 75 -4.97 -0.09 8.96
N ASN A 76 -4.02 0.75 8.52
CA ASN A 76 -2.96 0.31 7.61
C ASN A 76 -2.05 -0.73 8.27
N ALA A 77 -1.60 -0.49 9.49
CA ALA A 77 -0.74 -1.43 10.20
C ALA A 77 -1.40 -2.80 10.34
N ILE A 78 -2.65 -2.84 10.79
CA ILE A 78 -3.43 -4.07 10.90
C ILE A 78 -3.62 -4.74 9.53
N GLY A 79 -3.92 -3.96 8.48
CA GLY A 79 -4.08 -4.49 7.13
C GLY A 79 -2.80 -5.11 6.56
N PHE A 80 -1.65 -4.48 6.80
CA PHE A 80 -0.35 -5.04 6.41
C PHE A 80 0.04 -6.26 7.24
N ASP A 81 -0.33 -6.30 8.51
CA ASP A 81 -0.07 -7.44 9.37
C ASP A 81 -0.87 -8.66 8.93
N LEU A 82 -2.18 -8.50 8.72
CA LEU A 82 -3.04 -9.52 8.14
C LEU A 82 -2.57 -9.96 6.75
N GLN A 83 -2.01 -9.04 5.95
CA GLN A 83 -1.39 -9.39 4.67
C GLN A 83 -0.16 -10.28 4.87
N ASN A 84 0.75 -9.94 5.79
CA ASN A 84 1.95 -10.73 6.08
C ASN A 84 1.59 -12.12 6.65
N GLU A 85 0.64 -12.20 7.57
CA GLU A 85 0.09 -13.48 8.03
C GLU A 85 -0.54 -14.27 6.88
N GLY A 86 -1.27 -13.61 5.98
CA GLY A 86 -1.81 -14.23 4.78
C GLY A 86 -0.72 -14.76 3.82
N ILE A 87 0.44 -14.11 3.74
CA ILE A 87 1.61 -14.60 2.99
C ILE A 87 2.23 -15.83 3.67
N LEU A 88 2.30 -15.84 5.00
CA LEU A 88 2.79 -16.98 5.79
C LEU A 88 1.88 -18.21 5.61
N LEU A 89 0.56 -18.01 5.70
CA LEU A 89 -0.43 -19.08 5.59
C LEU A 89 -0.64 -19.57 4.14
N THR A 90 -0.21 -18.80 3.13
CA THR A 90 -0.46 -19.14 1.72
C THR A 90 0.78 -18.94 0.83
N THR A 91 0.60 -18.84 -0.48
CA THR A 91 1.69 -18.54 -1.42
C THR A 91 1.70 -17.06 -1.76
N ALA A 92 2.89 -16.49 -1.99
CA ALA A 92 3.01 -15.09 -2.42
C ALA A 92 2.12 -14.78 -3.64
N SER A 93 1.94 -15.74 -4.55
CA SER A 93 1.03 -15.62 -5.69
C SER A 93 -0.44 -15.53 -5.28
N LYS A 94 -0.91 -16.32 -4.31
CA LYS A 94 -2.29 -16.26 -3.82
C LYS A 94 -2.57 -14.96 -3.06
N THR A 95 -1.63 -14.52 -2.21
CA THR A 95 -1.76 -13.26 -1.50
C THR A 95 -1.72 -12.07 -2.46
N ALA A 96 -0.80 -12.06 -3.44
CA ALA A 96 -0.75 -11.02 -4.46
C ALA A 96 -2.04 -10.97 -5.28
N LEU A 97 -2.63 -12.12 -5.62
CA LEU A 97 -3.93 -12.16 -6.29
C LEU A 97 -5.03 -11.56 -5.41
N LEU A 98 -5.12 -11.95 -4.14
CA LEU A 98 -6.12 -11.44 -3.20
C LEU A 98 -5.99 -9.93 -2.99
N VAL A 99 -4.76 -9.41 -2.91
CA VAL A 99 -4.50 -7.98 -2.82
C VAL A 99 -4.93 -7.23 -4.09
N ASN A 100 -4.79 -7.84 -5.27
CA ASN A 100 -5.30 -7.22 -6.51
C ASN A 100 -6.84 -7.16 -6.54
N VAL A 101 -7.54 -8.10 -5.91
CA VAL A 101 -9.01 -8.04 -5.77
C VAL A 101 -9.46 -6.81 -4.97
N ASN A 102 -8.60 -6.22 -4.13
CA ASN A 102 -8.88 -4.94 -3.46
C ASN A 102 -9.32 -3.85 -4.45
N ILE A 103 -8.80 -3.84 -5.68
CA ILE A 103 -9.19 -2.85 -6.71
C ILE A 103 -10.70 -2.93 -6.99
N VAL A 104 -11.27 -4.13 -7.01
CA VAL A 104 -12.72 -4.36 -7.17
C VAL A 104 -13.49 -3.82 -5.97
N PHE A 105 -13.01 -4.10 -4.76
CA PHE A 105 -13.63 -3.58 -3.53
C PHE A 105 -13.57 -2.05 -3.45
N ILE A 106 -12.45 -1.44 -3.83
CA ILE A 106 -12.31 0.03 -3.94
C ILE A 106 -13.35 0.59 -4.91
N ALA A 107 -13.54 -0.04 -6.07
CA ALA A 107 -14.52 0.40 -7.06
C ALA A 107 -15.96 0.34 -6.52
N ILE A 108 -16.31 -0.75 -5.82
CA ILE A 108 -17.62 -0.91 -5.16
C ILE A 108 -17.81 0.17 -4.09
N LEU A 109 -16.80 0.39 -3.24
CA LEU A 109 -16.84 1.39 -2.17
C LEU A 109 -16.93 2.81 -2.73
N MET A 110 -16.28 3.12 -3.85
CA MET A 110 -16.40 4.44 -4.51
C MET A 110 -17.84 4.69 -5.00
N VAL A 111 -18.48 3.70 -5.61
CA VAL A 111 -19.90 3.82 -6.01
C VAL A 111 -20.78 4.04 -4.79
N LEU A 112 -20.56 3.28 -3.72
CA LEU A 112 -21.41 3.28 -2.53
C LEU A 112 -21.26 4.53 -1.67
N PHE A 113 -20.03 5.00 -1.44
CA PHE A 113 -19.75 6.13 -0.54
C PHE A 113 -19.67 7.48 -1.25
N PHE A 114 -19.14 7.53 -2.48
CA PHE A 114 -18.95 8.77 -3.23
C PHE A 114 -20.02 9.00 -4.29
N GLY A 115 -20.89 8.01 -4.55
CA GLY A 115 -21.95 8.13 -5.56
C GLY A 115 -21.42 8.30 -7.00
N GLU A 116 -20.15 7.98 -7.24
CA GLU A 116 -19.56 8.10 -8.58
C GLU A 116 -20.17 7.07 -9.54
N THR A 117 -20.65 7.54 -10.69
CA THR A 117 -21.10 6.66 -11.77
C THR A 117 -19.88 6.03 -12.46
N VAL A 118 -19.60 4.77 -12.12
CA VAL A 118 -18.51 4.02 -12.76
C VAL A 118 -18.93 3.68 -14.20
N SER A 119 -18.38 4.41 -15.19
CA SER A 119 -18.58 4.13 -16.62
C SER A 119 -18.12 2.70 -16.96
N ARG A 120 -18.77 2.06 -17.95
CA ARG A 120 -18.48 0.68 -18.40
C ARG A 120 -17.00 0.47 -18.77
N GLU A 121 -16.31 1.51 -19.22
CA GLU A 121 -14.88 1.46 -19.55
C GLU A 121 -13.99 1.32 -18.31
N LYS A 122 -14.38 1.93 -17.17
CA LYS A 122 -13.68 1.75 -15.89
C LYS A 122 -13.91 0.35 -15.34
N VAL A 123 -15.14 -0.18 -15.47
CA VAL A 123 -15.45 -1.56 -15.07
C VAL A 123 -14.65 -2.58 -15.89
N ALA A 124 -14.55 -2.38 -17.21
CA ALA A 124 -13.78 -3.25 -18.11
C ALA A 124 -12.26 -3.16 -17.90
N GLY A 125 -11.75 -2.06 -17.34
CA GLY A 125 -10.34 -1.94 -16.95
C GLY A 125 -10.01 -2.48 -15.55
N ILE A 126 -11.03 -2.76 -14.73
CA ILE A 126 -10.90 -3.29 -13.36
C ILE A 126 -11.06 -4.82 -13.34
N LEU A 127 -11.89 -5.38 -14.23
CA LEU A 127 -12.05 -6.83 -14.46
C LEU A 127 -10.90 -7.40 -15.30
#